data_AF-A0A2G1UQK0-F1
#
_entry.id   AF-A0A2G1UQK0-F1
#
_cell.length_a   1.000
_cell.length_b   1.000
_cell.length_c   1.000
_cell.angle_alpha   90.00
_cell.angle_beta   90.00
_cell.angle_gamma   90.00
#
_symmetry.space_group_name_H-M   'P 1'
#
loop_
_entity.id
_entity.type
_entity.pdbx_description
1 polymer ?
#
loop_
_entity_poly.entity_id
_entity_poly.type
_entity_poly.pdbx_seq_one_letter_code
_entity_poly.pdbx_strand_id
1 'polypeptide(L)'
;MCSVLGVAPAAFGATIDNVNTDNLAVPPVEGKTLVYTDTVGTASFGWLDPVNDSGVIGVGIAVYNEAFTGNVDEVPYQFAGCIMAQPDLAVNCQAPGDSGKRFKLKTVETNGAIDLVFDVSADDASKLYRVIGKFSNLTDITNAVGGGLKAFRFETGFGVGNEFTASSAEDGLSFGFLADDSGKLSIGPVGKYPGGLFGGSKVEGLPFFSTSIAEFTESAGSVLNQDVLETDGVVPTQYSDLSGGDWLALASVPTGWFIDHDGNPANDSILLAYDDPSTDVEDWKTYRKDFDELALVDVDGDGTGETTAANWDPNSLLFNSVPDVDESDVAPLVATLDEGDPDQLVPDAITLAPLDASALYVADYEGTGAGFNVLIDGLAIEIAAFDTWVDSPPKVLNADTTLYATWIADEGDDGMYQLVDGSFVTLDEVNALINSAPTEYVRVPGYVQGPVEDLANVNINTSIRVADASSWPTCTSDGTATNCTFTLRVTGLNSAVAEPTIPATPTEPEAPTEPESRLIGNGSGCTVGAPGAPIDPVLPGMVLLALAGLWARKRRADA
;
A
#
# COMPACT_ATOMS: atom_id res chain seq x y z
N MET A 1 54.39 8.91 -36.66
CA MET A 1 52.92 9.02 -36.49
C MET A 1 52.51 7.95 -35.51
N CYS A 2 52.39 8.28 -34.23
CA CYS A 2 51.72 7.45 -33.25
C CYS A 2 50.71 8.37 -32.58
N SER A 3 49.42 8.11 -32.80
CA SER A 3 48.36 8.82 -32.11
C SER A 3 47.30 7.79 -31.73
N VAL A 4 47.33 7.47 -30.43
CA VAL A 4 46.20 7.31 -29.51
C VAL A 4 45.07 6.40 -29.96
N LEU A 5 45.16 5.13 -29.54
CA LEU A 5 44.00 4.34 -29.12
C LEU A 5 43.41 5.03 -27.88
N GLY A 6 42.34 5.79 -28.08
CA GLY A 6 41.50 6.26 -26.99
C GLY A 6 40.65 5.09 -26.51
N VAL A 7 41.15 4.36 -25.51
CA VAL A 7 40.30 3.51 -24.68
C VAL A 7 39.49 4.49 -23.84
N ALA A 8 38.18 4.58 -24.08
CA ALA A 8 37.28 5.29 -23.18
C ALA A 8 37.49 4.70 -21.77
N PRO A 9 37.52 5.53 -20.70
CA PRO A 9 37.53 4.99 -19.35
C PRO A 9 36.36 4.01 -19.23
N ALA A 10 36.64 2.81 -18.74
CA ALA A 10 35.58 1.84 -18.51
C ALA A 10 34.62 2.47 -17.49
N ALA A 11 33.37 2.66 -17.89
CA ALA A 11 32.29 3.06 -17.03
C ALA A 11 32.08 1.90 -16.02
N PHE A 12 32.34 2.12 -14.73
CA PHE A 12 32.23 1.10 -13.68
C PHE A 12 30.95 1.27 -12.85
N GLY A 13 29.88 1.74 -13.49
CA GLY A 13 28.66 2.19 -12.83
C GLY A 13 27.44 2.14 -13.73
N ALA A 14 26.30 2.41 -13.12
CA ALA A 14 25.02 2.45 -13.80
C ALA A 14 24.04 3.36 -13.07
N THR A 15 23.06 3.87 -13.80
CA THR A 15 21.96 4.71 -13.30
C THR A 15 20.65 4.02 -13.59
N ILE A 16 19.76 3.96 -12.59
CA ILE A 16 18.36 3.59 -12.84
C ILE A 16 17.67 4.81 -13.40
N ASP A 17 17.24 4.73 -14.67
CA ASP A 17 16.70 5.88 -15.39
C ASP A 17 15.21 6.06 -15.08
N ASN A 18 14.44 4.98 -15.22
CA ASN A 18 12.99 4.97 -15.04
C ASN A 18 12.46 3.55 -14.84
N VAL A 19 11.18 3.47 -14.49
CA VAL A 19 10.40 2.24 -14.54
C VAL A 19 10.16 1.91 -16.02
N ASN A 20 10.50 0.70 -16.44
CA ASN A 20 10.16 0.20 -17.76
C ASN A 20 8.66 -0.16 -17.78
N THR A 21 7.97 0.24 -18.84
CA THR A 21 6.50 0.10 -18.93
C THR A 21 6.04 -0.99 -19.90
N ASP A 22 6.98 -1.73 -20.50
CA ASP A 22 6.67 -2.70 -21.57
C ASP A 22 5.87 -3.90 -21.07
N ASN A 23 5.98 -4.25 -19.77
CA ASN A 23 5.16 -5.27 -19.12
C ASN A 23 4.07 -4.68 -18.21
N LEU A 24 3.74 -3.39 -18.36
CA LEU A 24 2.71 -2.73 -17.57
C LEU A 24 1.48 -2.36 -18.40
N ALA A 25 0.30 -2.39 -17.78
CA ALA A 25 -0.90 -1.82 -18.40
C ALA A 25 -0.84 -0.28 -18.36
N VAL A 26 -0.35 0.32 -19.46
CA VAL A 26 -0.28 1.78 -19.62
C VAL A 26 -1.07 2.20 -20.87
N PRO A 27 -2.17 2.98 -20.75
CA PRO A 27 -2.73 3.51 -19.50
C PRO A 27 -3.34 2.40 -18.60
N PRO A 28 -3.55 2.70 -17.30
CA PRO A 28 -4.21 1.78 -16.37
C PRO A 28 -5.57 1.30 -16.88
N VAL A 29 -5.91 0.06 -16.55
CA VAL A 29 -7.15 -0.61 -16.94
C VAL A 29 -7.94 -0.91 -15.67
N GLU A 30 -9.23 -0.55 -15.63
CA GLU A 30 -10.10 -0.77 -14.46
C GLU A 30 -9.50 -0.24 -13.15
N GLY A 31 -8.87 0.93 -13.21
CA GLY A 31 -8.24 1.57 -12.04
C GLY A 31 -6.96 0.89 -11.57
N LYS A 32 -6.34 0.02 -12.38
CA LYS A 32 -5.15 -0.76 -12.01
C LYS A 32 -4.05 -0.66 -13.06
N THR A 33 -2.80 -0.48 -12.62
CA THR A 33 -1.63 -0.76 -13.48
C THR A 33 -1.27 -2.23 -13.30
N LEU A 34 -1.82 -3.11 -14.13
CA LEU A 34 -1.47 -4.53 -14.12
C LEU A 34 0.02 -4.71 -14.44
N VAL A 35 0.69 -5.57 -13.69
CA VAL A 35 2.06 -6.01 -13.96
C VAL A 35 1.98 -7.38 -14.62
N TYR A 36 2.28 -7.43 -15.92
CA TYR A 36 2.14 -8.64 -16.70
C TYR A 36 3.36 -9.57 -16.53
N THR A 37 3.09 -10.88 -16.59
CA THR A 37 4.12 -11.94 -16.56
C THR A 37 4.88 -12.07 -17.88
N ASP A 38 4.47 -11.34 -18.91
CA ASP A 38 5.13 -11.25 -20.21
C ASP A 38 4.92 -9.85 -20.81
N THR A 39 5.65 -9.55 -21.88
CA THR A 39 5.56 -8.27 -22.60
C THR A 39 4.38 -8.20 -23.59
N VAL A 40 3.61 -9.28 -23.73
CA VAL A 40 2.42 -9.35 -24.60
C VAL A 40 1.15 -9.00 -23.84
N GLY A 41 1.18 -9.08 -22.50
CA GLY A 41 0.08 -8.78 -21.61
C GLY A 41 -0.90 -9.93 -21.43
N THR A 42 -0.43 -11.18 -21.34
CA THR A 42 -1.35 -12.34 -21.31
C THR A 42 -1.89 -12.71 -19.91
N ALA A 43 -1.09 -12.50 -18.87
CA ALA A 43 -1.43 -12.83 -17.49
C ALA A 43 -0.73 -11.88 -16.50
N SER A 44 -1.25 -11.79 -15.27
CA SER A 44 -0.72 -10.93 -14.21
C SER A 44 -0.99 -11.57 -12.84
N PHE A 45 -0.01 -11.49 -11.94
CA PHE A 45 -0.13 -11.91 -10.54
C PHE A 45 -0.27 -10.75 -9.56
N GLY A 46 -0.31 -9.52 -10.06
CA GLY A 46 -0.42 -8.34 -9.23
C GLY A 46 -0.41 -7.03 -9.99
N TRP A 47 -0.65 -5.94 -9.27
CA TRP A 47 -0.81 -4.63 -9.85
C TRP A 47 -0.31 -3.52 -8.93
N LEU A 48 -0.05 -2.37 -9.53
CA LEU A 48 0.27 -1.13 -8.83
C LEU A 48 -0.95 -0.21 -8.81
N ASP A 49 -1.19 0.41 -7.65
CA ASP A 49 -2.19 1.48 -7.54
C ASP A 49 -1.77 2.68 -8.40
N PRO A 50 -2.50 3.02 -9.48
CA PRO A 50 -2.09 4.04 -10.41
C PRO A 50 -2.35 5.46 -9.90
N VAL A 51 -3.06 5.63 -8.79
CA VAL A 51 -3.49 6.93 -8.27
C VAL A 51 -2.50 7.38 -7.20
N ASN A 52 -1.94 8.57 -7.35
CA ASN A 52 -1.16 9.19 -6.27
C ASN A 52 -2.08 9.83 -5.23
N ASP A 53 -1.51 10.33 -4.14
CA ASP A 53 -2.27 10.93 -3.04
C ASP A 53 -3.08 12.19 -3.43
N SER A 54 -2.73 12.92 -4.49
CA SER A 54 -3.54 14.01 -5.05
C SER A 54 -4.61 13.55 -6.05
N GLY A 55 -4.85 12.25 -6.19
CA GLY A 55 -5.84 11.72 -7.13
C GLY A 55 -5.39 11.75 -8.60
N VAL A 56 -4.10 11.96 -8.88
CA VAL A 56 -3.54 11.95 -10.24
C VAL A 56 -3.23 10.53 -10.66
N ILE A 57 -3.82 10.13 -11.80
CA ILE A 57 -3.62 8.82 -12.42
C ILE A 57 -2.29 8.79 -13.18
N GLY A 58 -1.50 7.75 -12.96
CA GLY A 58 -0.27 7.44 -13.66
C GLY A 58 0.08 5.96 -13.55
N VAL A 59 1.36 5.61 -13.38
CA VAL A 59 1.84 4.22 -13.27
C VAL A 59 1.73 3.70 -11.83
N GLY A 60 1.84 4.58 -10.83
CA GLY A 60 1.83 4.22 -9.41
C GLY A 60 3.22 4.08 -8.76
N ILE A 61 4.28 4.05 -9.57
CA ILE A 61 5.68 3.93 -9.14
C ILE A 61 6.57 4.78 -10.04
N ALA A 62 7.65 5.32 -9.48
CA ALA A 62 8.61 6.14 -10.19
C ALA A 62 10.04 5.99 -9.61
N VAL A 63 11.02 6.31 -10.45
CA VAL A 63 12.44 6.43 -10.06
C VAL A 63 12.79 7.90 -9.99
N TYR A 64 13.42 8.31 -8.89
CA TYR A 64 13.90 9.68 -8.69
C TYR A 64 15.40 9.66 -8.48
N ASN A 65 16.13 10.33 -9.38
CA ASN A 65 17.57 10.51 -9.28
C ASN A 65 17.93 11.76 -8.46
N GLU A 66 17.34 11.87 -7.27
CA GLU A 66 17.56 12.96 -6.31
C GLU A 66 18.52 12.46 -5.22
N ALA A 67 19.82 12.79 -5.33
CA ALA A 67 20.80 12.32 -4.38
C ALA A 67 20.57 12.90 -2.97
N PHE A 68 20.69 12.04 -1.95
CA PHE A 68 20.53 12.45 -0.55
C PHE A 68 21.35 11.59 0.40
N THR A 69 21.59 12.11 1.60
CA THR A 69 22.15 11.34 2.72
C THR A 69 21.01 10.84 3.60
N GLY A 70 20.96 9.53 3.84
CA GLY A 70 20.03 8.90 4.77
C GLY A 70 20.81 8.14 5.84
N ASN A 71 20.27 8.05 7.04
CA ASN A 71 20.87 7.25 8.11
C ASN A 71 20.20 5.86 8.17
N VAL A 72 21.02 4.83 8.33
CA VAL A 72 20.60 3.47 8.69
C VAL A 72 21.39 3.11 9.93
N ASP A 73 20.70 2.81 11.04
CA ASP A 73 21.31 2.52 12.35
C ASP A 73 22.35 3.58 12.76
N GLU A 74 21.96 4.86 12.66
CA GLU A 74 22.82 6.04 12.92
C GLU A 74 24.03 6.21 11.98
N VAL A 75 24.23 5.30 11.02
CA VAL A 75 25.31 5.37 10.03
C VAL A 75 24.81 6.08 8.77
N PRO A 76 25.49 7.14 8.28
CA PRO A 76 25.09 7.84 7.08
C PRO A 76 25.48 7.08 5.80
N TYR A 77 24.51 6.89 4.91
CA TYR A 77 24.67 6.35 3.56
C TYR A 77 24.33 7.40 2.51
N GLN A 78 25.06 7.37 1.39
CA GLN A 78 24.80 8.22 0.24
C GLN A 78 23.93 7.47 -0.76
N PHE A 79 22.69 7.93 -0.92
CA PHE A 79 21.77 7.44 -1.93
C PHE A 79 21.85 8.35 -3.16
N ALA A 80 21.90 7.74 -4.34
CA ALA A 80 21.80 8.45 -5.62
C ALA A 80 20.35 8.87 -5.94
N GLY A 81 19.39 8.26 -5.25
CA GLY A 81 17.97 8.44 -5.53
C GLY A 81 17.09 7.47 -4.75
N CYS A 82 15.84 7.38 -5.18
CA CYS A 82 14.86 6.47 -4.60
C CYS A 82 13.88 5.93 -5.66
N ILE A 83 13.27 4.79 -5.34
CA ILE A 83 12.16 4.16 -6.06
C ILE A 83 10.98 4.15 -5.10
N MET A 84 9.94 4.88 -5.47
CA MET A 84 8.80 5.16 -4.59
C MET A 84 7.56 5.46 -5.44
N ALA A 85 6.43 5.80 -4.81
CA ALA A 85 5.23 6.22 -5.51
C ALA A 85 5.51 7.38 -6.47
N GLN A 86 4.72 7.45 -7.54
CA GLN A 86 4.75 8.58 -8.46
C GLN A 86 4.40 9.89 -7.73
N PRO A 87 4.90 11.05 -8.19
CA PRO A 87 5.09 12.18 -7.30
C PRO A 87 3.78 12.88 -7.01
N ASP A 88 3.67 13.36 -5.78
CA ASP A 88 2.64 14.30 -5.36
C ASP A 88 3.20 15.60 -4.73
N LEU A 89 4.46 15.60 -4.29
CA LEU A 89 5.05 16.72 -3.54
C LEU A 89 6.47 17.09 -4.00
N ALA A 90 6.94 18.27 -3.59
CA ALA A 90 8.18 18.90 -4.09
C ALA A 90 9.51 18.27 -3.62
N VAL A 91 9.50 17.33 -2.67
CA VAL A 91 10.70 16.65 -2.14
C VAL A 91 10.45 15.14 -2.10
N ASN A 92 10.88 14.40 -3.12
CA ASN A 92 10.46 13.01 -3.29
C ASN A 92 11.20 12.07 -2.36
N CYS A 93 12.54 12.02 -2.40
CA CYS A 93 13.26 10.99 -1.64
C CYS A 93 13.38 11.23 -0.13
N GLN A 94 13.16 12.45 0.35
CA GLN A 94 13.38 12.83 1.76
C GLN A 94 12.14 13.30 2.54
N ALA A 95 11.00 13.57 1.89
CA ALA A 95 9.75 13.82 2.64
C ALA A 95 9.39 12.72 3.68
N PRO A 96 8.50 13.04 4.66
CA PRO A 96 8.14 12.17 5.79
C PRO A 96 7.45 10.85 5.39
N GLY A 97 7.28 9.96 6.37
CA GLY A 97 6.79 8.58 6.20
C GLY A 97 5.38 8.43 5.61
N ASP A 98 4.45 9.36 5.87
CA ASP A 98 3.04 9.26 5.44
C ASP A 98 2.70 10.20 4.30
N SER A 99 3.70 10.74 3.61
CA SER A 99 3.43 11.64 2.49
C SER A 99 3.09 10.87 1.20
N GLY A 100 2.37 9.75 1.27
CA GLY A 100 1.95 9.01 0.06
C GLY A 100 3.03 8.28 -0.70
N LYS A 101 4.18 8.08 -0.06
CA LYS A 101 5.41 7.73 -0.77
C LYS A 101 5.51 6.30 -1.20
N ARG A 102 4.79 5.41 -0.53
CA ARG A 102 4.91 3.99 -0.77
C ARG A 102 4.14 3.69 -2.04
N PHE A 103 4.83 3.24 -3.09
CA PHE A 103 4.11 2.62 -4.19
C PHE A 103 3.35 1.42 -3.61
N LYS A 104 2.09 1.25 -3.99
CA LYS A 104 1.24 0.19 -3.46
C LYS A 104 1.25 -0.96 -4.45
N LEU A 105 1.98 -2.03 -4.12
CA LEU A 105 2.02 -3.25 -4.90
C LEU A 105 1.09 -4.28 -4.29
N LYS A 106 0.16 -4.81 -5.09
CA LYS A 106 -0.88 -5.72 -4.63
C LYS A 106 -0.68 -7.07 -5.29
N THR A 107 -0.49 -8.11 -4.49
CA THR A 107 -0.46 -9.49 -4.99
C THR A 107 -1.86 -10.08 -4.98
N VAL A 108 -2.21 -10.77 -6.06
CA VAL A 108 -3.45 -11.55 -6.14
C VAL A 108 -3.18 -13.04 -6.18
N GLU A 109 -1.93 -13.51 -6.09
CA GLU A 109 -1.65 -14.95 -6.17
C GLU A 109 -0.57 -15.37 -5.18
N THR A 110 -0.83 -16.49 -4.51
CA THR A 110 0.15 -17.09 -3.61
C THR A 110 1.25 -17.74 -4.41
N ASN A 111 2.50 -17.41 -4.09
CA ASN A 111 3.71 -17.77 -4.85
C ASN A 111 3.71 -17.21 -6.29
N GLY A 112 2.81 -16.27 -6.62
CA GLY A 112 2.81 -15.55 -7.90
C GLY A 112 3.87 -14.45 -7.90
N ALA A 113 4.81 -14.53 -8.85
CA ALA A 113 5.89 -13.56 -8.97
C ALA A 113 5.44 -12.30 -9.74
N ILE A 114 5.71 -11.13 -9.18
CA ILE A 114 5.46 -9.83 -9.79
C ILE A 114 6.79 -9.22 -10.20
N ASP A 115 6.97 -8.96 -11.49
CA ASP A 115 8.25 -8.52 -12.06
C ASP A 115 8.20 -7.02 -12.42
N LEU A 116 8.83 -6.19 -11.59
CA LEU A 116 9.00 -4.76 -11.84
C LEU A 116 10.30 -4.54 -12.62
N VAL A 117 10.21 -4.05 -13.86
CA VAL A 117 11.36 -3.86 -14.75
C VAL A 117 11.82 -2.39 -14.70
N PHE A 118 13.13 -2.17 -14.70
CA PHE A 118 13.73 -0.85 -14.67
C PHE A 118 14.73 -0.67 -15.81
N ASP A 119 14.66 0.48 -16.47
CA ASP A 119 15.63 0.89 -17.48
C ASP A 119 16.89 1.43 -16.80
N VAL A 120 18.05 1.06 -17.35
CA VAL A 120 19.36 1.38 -16.81
C VAL A 120 20.30 1.86 -17.90
N SER A 121 20.99 2.96 -17.63
CA SER A 121 22.07 3.49 -18.46
C SER A 121 23.42 3.28 -17.78
N ALA A 122 24.46 3.05 -18.58
CA ALA A 122 25.83 2.97 -18.09
C ALA A 122 26.28 4.32 -17.49
N ASP A 123 27.02 4.26 -16.37
CA ASP A 123 27.56 5.43 -15.67
C ASP A 123 28.97 5.19 -15.11
N ASP A 124 29.61 6.22 -14.57
CA ASP A 124 31.00 6.17 -14.10
C ASP A 124 31.16 5.64 -12.66
N ALA A 125 30.08 5.51 -11.89
CA ALA A 125 30.09 5.09 -10.50
C ALA A 125 28.89 4.20 -10.12
N SER A 126 29.09 3.32 -9.14
CA SER A 126 28.00 2.56 -8.54
C SER A 126 27.06 3.47 -7.76
N LYS A 127 25.76 3.25 -7.94
CA LYS A 127 24.68 4.02 -7.32
C LYS A 127 23.82 3.13 -6.42
N LEU A 128 23.36 3.74 -5.33
CA LEU A 128 22.50 3.11 -4.34
C LEU A 128 21.17 3.86 -4.31
N TYR A 129 20.06 3.12 -4.39
CA TYR A 129 18.71 3.66 -4.41
C TYR A 129 17.92 3.12 -3.24
N ARG A 130 17.20 4.00 -2.54
CA ARG A 130 16.23 3.59 -1.51
C ARG A 130 14.96 3.10 -2.19
N VAL A 131 14.39 1.98 -1.74
CA VAL A 131 13.09 1.47 -2.21
C VAL A 131 12.09 1.55 -1.08
N ILE A 132 10.95 2.20 -1.32
CA ILE A 132 9.88 2.36 -0.33
C ILE A 132 8.55 1.97 -0.97
N GLY A 133 7.92 0.92 -0.45
CA GLY A 133 6.66 0.40 -0.99
C GLY A 133 5.74 -0.14 0.10
N LYS A 134 4.52 -0.51 -0.29
CA LYS A 134 3.55 -1.24 0.53
C LYS A 134 3.16 -2.48 -0.27
N PHE A 135 3.32 -3.66 0.32
CA PHE A 135 2.89 -4.93 -0.26
C PHE A 135 1.56 -5.32 0.36
N SER A 136 0.55 -5.53 -0.46
CA SER A 136 -0.80 -5.86 0.00
C SER A 136 -1.18 -7.26 -0.44
N ASN A 137 -1.75 -8.03 0.49
CA ASN A 137 -2.28 -9.36 0.23
C ASN A 137 -3.74 -9.28 -0.25
N LEU A 138 -3.96 -9.41 -1.57
CA LEU A 138 -5.28 -9.49 -2.18
C LEU A 138 -5.55 -10.90 -2.73
N THR A 139 -4.90 -11.92 -2.17
CA THR A 139 -5.24 -13.31 -2.48
C THR A 139 -6.68 -13.61 -2.06
N ASP A 140 -7.33 -14.54 -2.75
CA ASP A 140 -8.64 -15.06 -2.44
C ASP A 140 -8.60 -16.60 -2.39
N ILE A 141 -9.74 -17.21 -2.06
CA ILE A 141 -9.83 -18.67 -1.94
C ILE A 141 -9.51 -19.44 -3.24
N THR A 142 -9.54 -18.78 -4.40
CA THR A 142 -9.29 -19.39 -5.71
C THR A 142 -7.81 -19.37 -6.09
N ASN A 143 -7.03 -18.43 -5.56
CA ASN A 143 -5.62 -18.22 -5.89
C ASN A 143 -4.66 -18.35 -4.66
N ALA A 144 -5.20 -18.64 -3.48
CA ALA A 144 -4.46 -19.05 -2.28
C ALA A 144 -4.00 -20.52 -2.37
N VAL A 145 -3.08 -20.80 -3.30
CA VAL A 145 -2.59 -22.17 -3.56
C VAL A 145 -1.64 -22.63 -2.46
N GLY A 146 -2.10 -23.56 -1.62
CA GLY A 146 -1.28 -24.23 -0.60
C GLY A 146 -1.28 -23.60 0.80
N GLY A 147 -2.14 -22.59 1.03
CA GLY A 147 -2.24 -21.85 2.30
C GLY A 147 -2.10 -20.35 2.11
N GLY A 148 -2.33 -19.57 3.18
CA GLY A 148 -2.20 -18.11 3.17
C GLY A 148 -0.73 -17.66 3.16
N LEU A 149 -0.51 -16.38 2.84
CA LEU A 149 0.84 -15.83 2.84
C LEU A 149 1.43 -15.82 4.26
N LYS A 150 2.72 -16.10 4.37
CA LYS A 150 3.49 -16.07 5.63
C LYS A 150 4.82 -15.34 5.50
N ALA A 151 5.24 -15.08 4.26
CA ALA A 151 6.51 -14.45 3.94
C ALA A 151 6.42 -13.73 2.60
N PHE A 152 7.49 -13.02 2.27
CA PHE A 152 7.71 -12.47 0.95
C PHE A 152 9.19 -12.56 0.58
N ARG A 153 9.45 -12.54 -0.72
CA ARG A 153 10.78 -12.55 -1.30
C ARG A 153 10.93 -11.44 -2.32
N PHE A 154 12.07 -10.76 -2.28
CA PHE A 154 12.58 -9.90 -3.34
C PHE A 154 13.79 -10.56 -3.99
N GLU A 155 13.81 -10.59 -5.33
CA GLU A 155 14.91 -11.11 -6.12
C GLU A 155 15.29 -10.08 -7.18
N THR A 156 16.59 -9.87 -7.38
CA THR A 156 17.08 -9.14 -8.53
C THR A 156 17.42 -10.10 -9.67
N GLY A 157 17.28 -9.63 -10.91
CA GLY A 157 17.56 -10.46 -12.08
C GLY A 157 17.21 -9.80 -13.40
N PHE A 158 16.97 -10.61 -14.42
CA PHE A 158 16.75 -10.17 -15.80
C PHE A 158 15.58 -10.91 -16.43
N GLY A 159 14.78 -10.22 -17.25
CA GLY A 159 13.60 -10.81 -17.90
C GLY A 159 12.38 -10.83 -16.98
N VAL A 160 11.27 -11.38 -17.47
CA VAL A 160 9.99 -11.44 -16.76
C VAL A 160 9.38 -12.83 -16.87
N GLY A 161 8.47 -13.16 -15.97
CA GLY A 161 7.75 -14.43 -15.95
C GLY A 161 8.66 -15.65 -15.92
N ASN A 162 8.39 -16.60 -16.81
CA ASN A 162 9.18 -17.82 -16.96
C ASN A 162 10.56 -17.59 -17.60
N GLU A 163 10.78 -16.42 -18.20
CA GLU A 163 12.08 -16.03 -18.78
C GLU A 163 12.97 -15.31 -17.77
N PHE A 164 12.48 -15.06 -16.56
CA PHE A 164 13.27 -14.47 -15.49
C PHE A 164 14.48 -15.34 -15.17
N THR A 165 15.64 -14.70 -15.14
CA THR A 165 16.92 -15.28 -14.74
C THR A 165 17.45 -14.45 -13.58
N ALA A 166 17.62 -15.08 -12.41
CA ALA A 166 18.18 -14.42 -11.24
C ALA A 166 19.56 -13.82 -11.55
N SER A 167 19.86 -12.66 -10.95
CA SER A 167 21.20 -12.08 -10.99
C SER A 167 22.19 -12.97 -10.23
N SER A 168 23.47 -12.72 -10.48
CA SER A 168 24.55 -13.48 -9.87
C SER A 168 25.55 -12.56 -9.20
N ALA A 169 26.27 -13.11 -8.22
CA ALA A 169 27.40 -12.43 -7.58
C ALA A 169 28.30 -11.71 -8.61
N GLU A 170 28.68 -10.47 -8.30
CA GLU A 170 29.62 -9.66 -9.07
C GLU A 170 29.11 -9.13 -10.44
N ASP A 171 27.84 -9.33 -10.79
CA ASP A 171 27.27 -8.73 -12.02
C ASP A 171 26.93 -7.23 -11.87
N GLY A 172 27.18 -6.65 -10.69
CA GLY A 172 26.96 -5.24 -10.40
C GLY A 172 25.53 -4.90 -9.97
N LEU A 173 24.63 -5.88 -9.84
CA LEU A 173 23.31 -5.72 -9.23
C LEU A 173 23.31 -6.32 -7.82
N SER A 174 22.64 -5.67 -6.86
CA SER A 174 22.43 -6.21 -5.51
C SER A 174 21.43 -5.37 -4.70
N PHE A 175 21.05 -5.82 -3.52
CA PHE A 175 20.32 -5.03 -2.52
C PHE A 175 21.20 -4.05 -1.70
N GLY A 176 22.50 -3.98 -1.97
CA GLY A 176 23.45 -3.22 -1.15
C GLY A 176 23.65 -3.81 0.26
N PHE A 177 24.79 -3.51 0.88
CA PHE A 177 25.16 -4.02 2.21
C PHE A 177 25.51 -2.89 3.17
N LEU A 178 25.38 -3.20 4.45
CA LEU A 178 25.95 -2.42 5.53
C LEU A 178 27.47 -2.31 5.36
N ALA A 179 28.07 -1.26 5.91
CA ALA A 179 29.50 -0.98 5.77
C ALA A 179 30.43 -2.09 6.35
N ASP A 180 29.91 -2.94 7.22
CA ASP A 180 30.60 -4.09 7.82
C ASP A 180 30.24 -5.44 7.18
N ASP A 181 29.46 -5.42 6.09
CA ASP A 181 28.95 -6.58 5.36
C ASP A 181 28.13 -7.56 6.22
N SER A 182 27.61 -7.12 7.37
CA SER A 182 26.84 -7.97 8.28
C SER A 182 25.43 -8.31 7.78
N GLY A 183 24.88 -7.50 6.88
CA GLY A 183 23.56 -7.68 6.30
C GLY A 183 23.26 -6.67 5.20
N LYS A 184 22.10 -6.84 4.56
CA LYS A 184 21.64 -5.91 3.52
C LYS A 184 21.28 -4.55 4.11
N LEU A 185 21.40 -3.53 3.27
CA LEU A 185 20.97 -2.19 3.65
C LEU A 185 19.44 -2.07 3.57
N SER A 186 18.81 -1.90 4.74
CA SER A 186 17.39 -1.60 4.90
C SER A 186 17.22 -0.39 5.80
N ILE A 187 16.16 0.40 5.63
CA ILE A 187 15.84 1.49 6.55
C ILE A 187 14.81 0.96 7.53
N GLY A 188 15.29 0.56 8.70
CA GLY A 188 14.52 -0.22 9.65
C GLY A 188 14.27 -1.65 9.17
N PRO A 189 13.20 -2.30 9.66
CA PRO A 189 12.89 -3.68 9.29
C PRO A 189 12.55 -3.79 7.80
N VAL A 190 12.98 -4.90 7.22
CA VAL A 190 12.79 -5.22 5.80
C VAL A 190 11.33 -5.16 5.39
N GLY A 191 10.44 -5.62 6.26
CA GLY A 191 9.02 -5.29 6.18
C GLY A 191 8.36 -5.27 7.54
N LYS A 192 7.37 -4.39 7.71
CA LYS A 192 6.58 -4.28 8.94
C LYS A 192 5.13 -3.94 8.65
N TYR A 193 4.22 -4.38 9.52
CA TYR A 193 2.84 -3.87 9.49
C TYR A 193 2.82 -2.38 9.88
N PRO A 194 1.74 -1.64 9.55
CA PRO A 194 1.62 -0.22 9.90
C PRO A 194 1.81 0.04 11.40
N GLY A 195 2.64 1.02 11.71
CA GLY A 195 2.96 1.49 13.06
C GLY A 195 1.75 2.05 13.81
N GLY A 196 0.79 2.67 13.11
CA GLY A 196 -0.48 3.10 13.70
C GLY A 196 -1.32 1.95 14.28
N LEU A 197 -1.04 0.71 13.85
CA LEU A 197 -1.64 -0.50 14.39
C LEU A 197 -0.72 -1.22 15.38
N PHE A 198 0.59 -1.28 15.10
CA PHE A 198 1.58 -2.05 15.88
C PHE A 198 2.86 -1.24 16.13
N GLY A 199 3.15 -0.88 17.37
CA GLY A 199 4.38 -0.19 17.77
C GLY A 199 4.23 1.33 17.98
N GLY A 200 3.29 1.96 17.28
CA GLY A 200 3.21 3.41 17.16
C GLY A 200 4.17 3.97 16.11
N SER A 201 3.82 5.09 15.50
CA SER A 201 4.64 5.76 14.49
C SER A 201 4.50 7.27 14.63
N LYS A 202 5.60 8.00 14.43
CA LYS A 202 5.57 9.48 14.39
C LYS A 202 4.64 10.03 13.32
N VAL A 203 4.32 9.19 12.33
CA VAL A 203 3.53 9.61 11.19
C VAL A 203 2.15 8.97 11.25
N GLU A 204 2.07 7.66 11.45
CA GLU A 204 0.80 6.93 11.44
C GLU A 204 0.07 6.98 12.80
N GLY A 205 0.67 7.61 13.82
CA GLY A 205 0.05 7.87 15.12
C GLY A 205 0.27 6.80 16.19
N LEU A 206 -0.54 6.85 17.23
CA LEU A 206 -0.48 5.93 18.38
C LEU A 206 -1.01 4.54 18.00
N PRO A 207 -0.45 3.45 18.58
CA PRO A 207 -0.83 2.09 18.20
C PRO A 207 -2.27 1.74 18.58
N PHE A 208 -2.88 0.80 17.86
CA PHE A 208 -4.20 0.26 18.18
C PHE A 208 -4.15 -1.16 18.77
N PHE A 209 -3.44 -2.11 18.15
CA PHE A 209 -3.44 -3.53 18.57
C PHE A 209 -2.29 -3.88 19.51
N SER A 210 -1.14 -3.21 19.40
CA SER A 210 0.07 -3.55 20.15
C SER A 210 1.01 -2.35 20.29
N THR A 211 1.62 -2.17 21.45
CA THR A 211 2.74 -1.22 21.64
C THR A 211 4.07 -1.75 21.13
N SER A 212 4.14 -3.05 20.81
CA SER A 212 5.27 -3.67 20.11
C SER A 212 5.09 -3.65 18.61
N ILE A 213 6.20 -3.49 17.88
CA ILE A 213 6.24 -3.56 16.42
C ILE A 213 5.90 -4.98 15.93
N ALA A 214 5.24 -5.06 14.77
CA ALA A 214 5.01 -6.33 14.06
C ALA A 214 5.86 -6.35 12.78
N GLU A 215 7.08 -6.88 12.89
CA GLU A 215 8.08 -6.87 11.81
C GLU A 215 8.45 -8.27 11.31
N PHE A 216 8.68 -8.38 10.00
CA PHE A 216 9.23 -9.58 9.40
C PHE A 216 10.75 -9.58 9.50
N THR A 217 11.30 -10.72 9.92
CA THR A 217 12.75 -10.93 9.97
C THR A 217 13.26 -11.56 8.68
N GLU A 218 14.40 -11.08 8.19
CA GLU A 218 15.08 -11.70 7.05
C GLU A 218 15.62 -13.08 7.42
N SER A 219 15.47 -14.04 6.51
CA SER A 219 15.95 -15.41 6.67
C SER A 219 17.48 -15.46 6.75
N ALA A 220 18.01 -16.35 7.59
CA ALA A 220 19.45 -16.62 7.66
C ALA A 220 20.04 -17.15 6.33
N GLY A 221 19.19 -17.70 5.44
CA GLY A 221 19.59 -18.20 4.13
C GLY A 221 19.80 -17.09 3.10
N SER A 222 19.09 -15.98 3.22
CA SER A 222 19.18 -14.85 2.29
C SER A 222 20.06 -13.72 2.80
N VAL A 223 20.28 -13.56 4.11
CA VAL A 223 20.93 -12.35 4.69
C VAL A 223 22.25 -11.94 4.02
N LEU A 224 23.11 -12.89 3.64
CA LEU A 224 24.37 -12.63 2.92
C LEU A 224 24.28 -12.82 1.39
N ASN A 225 23.13 -13.24 0.87
CA ASN A 225 22.89 -13.28 -0.57
C ASN A 225 22.63 -11.85 -1.07
N GLN A 226 23.51 -11.35 -1.94
CA GLN A 226 23.42 -9.98 -2.45
C GLN A 226 22.20 -9.73 -3.34
N ASP A 227 21.62 -10.78 -3.93
CA ASP A 227 20.60 -10.72 -4.99
C ASP A 227 19.22 -11.21 -4.53
N VAL A 228 19.13 -11.75 -3.30
CA VAL A 228 17.89 -12.30 -2.74
C VAL A 228 17.71 -11.78 -1.33
N LEU A 229 16.53 -11.22 -1.08
CA LEU A 229 16.03 -10.89 0.25
C LEU A 229 14.76 -11.74 0.46
N GLU A 230 14.70 -12.53 1.52
CA GLU A 230 13.56 -13.38 1.84
C GLU A 230 13.29 -13.35 3.33
N THR A 231 12.03 -13.24 3.74
CA THR A 231 11.67 -13.35 5.16
C THR A 231 11.60 -14.81 5.61
N ASP A 232 11.84 -15.06 6.89
CA ASP A 232 12.05 -16.42 7.44
C ASP A 232 10.82 -17.35 7.44
N GLY A 233 9.68 -16.92 6.88
CA GLY A 233 8.45 -17.70 6.83
C GLY A 233 7.58 -17.58 8.09
N VAL A 234 7.96 -16.73 9.05
CA VAL A 234 7.24 -16.54 10.30
C VAL A 234 6.49 -15.21 10.27
N VAL A 235 5.16 -15.28 10.49
CA VAL A 235 4.35 -14.08 10.71
C VAL A 235 4.63 -13.55 12.12
N PRO A 236 4.82 -12.23 12.32
CA PRO A 236 5.16 -11.66 13.61
C PRO A 236 4.07 -11.94 14.66
N THR A 237 4.49 -12.26 15.89
CA THR A 237 3.58 -12.72 16.96
C THR A 237 2.48 -11.72 17.28
N GLN A 238 2.83 -10.43 17.32
CA GLN A 238 1.92 -9.32 17.58
C GLN A 238 0.75 -9.30 16.59
N TYR A 239 0.99 -9.71 15.35
CA TYR A 239 -0.04 -9.83 14.32
C TYR A 239 -0.75 -11.20 14.35
N SER A 240 0.00 -12.29 14.50
CA SER A 240 -0.58 -13.64 14.47
C SER A 240 -1.50 -13.93 15.66
N ASP A 241 -1.24 -13.29 16.80
CA ASP A 241 -2.08 -13.39 18.01
C ASP A 241 -3.47 -12.78 17.78
N LEU A 242 -3.58 -11.77 16.91
CA LEU A 242 -4.84 -11.16 16.49
C LEU A 242 -5.56 -11.98 15.41
N SER A 243 -4.81 -12.36 14.37
CA SER A 243 -5.37 -12.94 13.13
C SER A 243 -5.52 -14.47 13.16
N GLY A 244 -4.93 -15.13 14.16
CA GLY A 244 -4.96 -16.59 14.29
C GLY A 244 -3.99 -17.34 13.36
N GLY A 245 -3.02 -16.66 12.74
CA GLY A 245 -1.92 -17.33 12.04
C GLY A 245 -1.31 -16.56 10.87
N ASP A 246 -1.73 -16.92 9.66
CA ASP A 246 -1.16 -16.43 8.40
C ASP A 246 -1.46 -14.94 8.17
N TRP A 247 -0.70 -14.30 7.29
CA TRP A 247 -0.99 -12.93 6.84
C TRP A 247 -2.33 -12.90 6.14
N LEU A 248 -3.28 -12.14 6.71
CA LEU A 248 -4.65 -12.04 6.20
C LEU A 248 -4.68 -11.42 4.81
N ALA A 249 -5.50 -12.01 3.95
CA ALA A 249 -5.92 -11.37 2.72
C ALA A 249 -6.90 -10.24 3.02
N LEU A 250 -6.97 -9.23 2.15
CA LEU A 250 -7.89 -8.10 2.28
C LEU A 250 -9.35 -8.53 2.47
N ALA A 251 -9.79 -9.58 1.78
CA ALA A 251 -11.15 -10.11 1.92
C ALA A 251 -11.40 -10.85 3.25
N SER A 252 -10.38 -11.00 4.09
CA SER A 252 -10.41 -11.74 5.36
C SER A 252 -9.95 -10.89 6.55
N VAL A 253 -9.65 -9.60 6.35
CA VAL A 253 -9.39 -8.71 7.48
C VAL A 253 -10.70 -8.48 8.25
N PRO A 254 -10.64 -8.32 9.59
CA PRO A 254 -11.81 -7.99 10.37
C PRO A 254 -12.43 -6.67 9.93
N THR A 255 -13.74 -6.55 10.12
CA THR A 255 -14.43 -5.27 10.00
C THR A 255 -14.09 -4.40 11.20
N GLY A 256 -13.80 -3.13 10.95
CA GLY A 256 -13.58 -2.09 11.94
C GLY A 256 -14.72 -1.06 11.95
N TRP A 257 -14.92 -0.45 13.10
CA TRP A 257 -15.62 0.83 13.24
C TRP A 257 -14.60 1.95 13.27
N PHE A 258 -14.80 2.93 12.40
CA PHE A 258 -13.96 4.11 12.30
C PHE A 258 -14.77 5.36 12.60
N ILE A 259 -14.10 6.37 13.16
CA ILE A 259 -14.63 7.73 13.23
C ILE A 259 -14.04 8.56 12.10
N ASP A 260 -14.92 9.08 11.25
CA ASP A 260 -14.63 10.19 10.35
C ASP A 260 -14.88 11.47 11.16
N HIS A 261 -13.80 12.03 11.69
CA HIS A 261 -13.84 13.09 12.70
C HIS A 261 -14.02 14.49 12.09
N ASP A 262 -13.87 14.66 10.78
CA ASP A 262 -14.09 15.92 10.08
C ASP A 262 -15.26 15.86 9.06
N GLY A 263 -15.90 14.70 8.94
CA GLY A 263 -17.04 14.42 8.07
C GLY A 263 -16.65 14.36 6.59
N ASN A 264 -15.38 14.08 6.29
CA ASN A 264 -14.88 13.86 4.95
C ASN A 264 -14.41 12.41 4.75
N PRO A 265 -15.26 11.51 4.24
CA PRO A 265 -14.91 10.10 4.00
C PRO A 265 -13.76 9.86 3.02
N ALA A 266 -13.20 10.91 2.41
CA ALA A 266 -12.03 10.84 1.55
C ALA A 266 -10.70 10.78 2.32
N ASN A 267 -10.68 11.13 3.60
CA ASN A 267 -9.47 11.11 4.42
C ASN A 267 -9.45 9.90 5.38
N ASP A 268 -8.32 9.74 6.05
CA ASP A 268 -8.09 8.62 6.95
C ASP A 268 -8.96 8.73 8.20
N SER A 269 -9.96 7.86 8.27
CA SER A 269 -10.79 7.67 9.46
C SER A 269 -10.03 6.90 10.54
N ILE A 270 -10.30 7.18 11.82
CA ILE A 270 -9.57 6.59 12.95
C ILE A 270 -10.28 5.32 13.42
N LEU A 271 -9.56 4.20 13.50
CA LEU A 271 -10.09 2.94 14.03
C LEU A 271 -10.41 3.06 15.53
N LEU A 272 -11.66 2.78 15.90
CA LEU A 272 -12.13 2.80 17.29
C LEU A 272 -12.40 1.40 17.84
N ALA A 273 -12.93 0.50 17.01
CA ALA A 273 -13.24 -0.87 17.40
C ALA A 273 -13.11 -1.81 16.21
N TYR A 274 -12.94 -3.10 16.47
CA TYR A 274 -12.89 -4.14 15.45
C TYR A 274 -13.73 -5.33 15.87
N ASP A 275 -14.27 -6.05 14.89
CA ASP A 275 -14.97 -7.31 15.10
C ASP A 275 -13.92 -8.41 15.27
N ASP A 276 -13.91 -9.07 16.42
CA ASP A 276 -12.89 -10.07 16.76
C ASP A 276 -13.01 -11.31 15.85
N PRO A 277 -12.03 -11.55 14.96
CA PRO A 277 -12.10 -12.64 13.99
C PRO A 277 -11.95 -14.03 14.63
N SER A 278 -11.66 -14.10 15.94
CA SER A 278 -11.58 -15.36 16.68
C SER A 278 -12.95 -15.95 17.03
N THR A 279 -14.04 -15.22 16.78
CA THR A 279 -15.40 -15.66 17.09
C THR A 279 -16.33 -15.65 15.87
N ASP A 280 -17.29 -16.58 15.83
CA ASP A 280 -18.25 -16.70 14.71
C ASP A 280 -19.44 -15.70 14.83
N VAL A 281 -19.47 -14.89 15.87
CA VAL A 281 -20.52 -13.90 16.13
C VAL A 281 -19.88 -12.54 16.28
N GLU A 282 -20.60 -11.49 15.92
CA GLU A 282 -20.15 -10.11 16.08
C GLU A 282 -19.72 -9.86 17.53
N ASP A 283 -18.42 -9.59 17.73
CA ASP A 283 -17.79 -9.38 19.03
C ASP A 283 -16.85 -8.17 18.95
N TRP A 284 -17.44 -6.98 19.13
CA TRP A 284 -16.72 -5.72 19.00
C TRP A 284 -15.76 -5.48 20.16
N LYS A 285 -14.46 -5.52 19.84
CA LYS A 285 -13.36 -5.23 20.75
C LYS A 285 -12.72 -3.89 20.46
N THR A 286 -12.07 -3.35 21.48
CA THR A 286 -11.26 -2.14 21.42
C THR A 286 -10.11 -2.23 22.43
N TYR A 287 -9.17 -1.29 22.35
CA TYR A 287 -8.10 -1.13 23.31
C TYR A 287 -8.14 0.28 23.89
N ARG A 288 -8.39 0.37 25.20
CA ARG A 288 -8.20 1.63 25.92
C ARG A 288 -6.70 1.90 26.02
N LYS A 289 -6.30 3.09 25.60
CA LYS A 289 -4.94 3.60 25.79
C LYS A 289 -4.83 4.15 27.21
N ASP A 290 -3.98 3.52 28.02
CA ASP A 290 -3.65 3.97 29.37
C ASP A 290 -2.30 4.69 29.33
N PHE A 291 -2.30 5.99 29.61
CA PHE A 291 -1.09 6.82 29.61
C PHE A 291 -0.41 6.76 30.98
N ASP A 292 0.87 6.36 31.02
CA ASP A 292 1.58 6.20 32.30
C ASP A 292 2.05 7.55 32.86
N GLU A 293 1.49 7.95 34.00
CA GLU A 293 1.88 9.18 34.71
C GLU A 293 3.37 9.21 35.11
N LEU A 294 4.01 8.05 35.25
CA LEU A 294 5.42 7.92 35.64
C LEU A 294 6.38 7.88 34.45
N ALA A 295 5.89 7.63 33.24
CA ALA A 295 6.69 7.69 32.03
C ALA A 295 6.98 9.15 31.68
N LEU A 296 8.26 9.49 31.59
CA LEU A 296 8.72 10.80 31.15
C LEU A 296 9.00 10.75 29.65
N VAL A 297 8.46 11.71 28.91
CA VAL A 297 8.63 11.84 27.46
C VAL A 297 9.47 13.06 27.11
N ASP A 298 10.26 12.92 26.06
CA ASP A 298 11.15 13.94 25.50
C ASP A 298 10.40 14.80 24.48
N VAL A 299 10.12 16.05 24.82
CA VAL A 299 9.33 16.96 23.97
C VAL A 299 10.17 17.87 23.09
N ASP A 300 11.45 18.05 23.39
CA ASP A 300 12.33 18.97 22.65
C ASP A 300 13.42 18.25 21.83
N GLY A 301 13.50 16.93 21.96
CA GLY A 301 14.40 16.06 21.24
C GLY A 301 15.83 16.10 21.76
N ASP A 302 16.07 16.54 23.01
CA ASP A 302 17.40 16.61 23.60
C ASP A 302 17.88 15.29 24.23
N GLY A 303 17.01 14.28 24.24
CA GLY A 303 17.25 12.95 24.79
C GLY A 303 16.99 12.84 26.29
N THR A 304 16.36 13.86 26.91
CA THR A 304 15.88 13.79 28.29
C THR A 304 14.36 13.84 28.33
N GLY A 305 13.75 13.28 29.38
CA GLY A 305 12.30 13.31 29.55
C GLY A 305 11.91 14.44 30.52
N GLU A 306 11.14 15.42 30.06
CA GLU A 306 10.79 16.61 30.84
C GLU A 306 9.41 16.51 31.47
N THR A 307 8.50 15.79 30.82
CA THR A 307 7.08 15.82 31.14
C THR A 307 6.44 14.44 31.11
N THR A 308 5.27 14.33 31.71
CA THR A 308 4.54 13.06 31.82
C THR A 308 3.66 12.80 30.59
N ALA A 309 3.50 11.52 30.22
CA ALA A 309 2.60 11.06 29.17
C ALA A 309 1.13 11.46 29.42
N ALA A 310 0.74 11.66 30.68
CA ALA A 310 -0.61 12.07 31.05
C ALA A 310 -1.03 13.46 30.50
N ASN A 311 -0.10 14.26 29.97
CA ASN A 311 -0.45 15.49 29.26
C ASN A 311 -1.13 15.25 27.90
N TRP A 312 -0.98 14.05 27.33
CA TRP A 312 -1.67 13.61 26.11
C TRP A 312 -2.91 12.76 26.39
N ASP A 313 -3.19 12.41 27.66
CA ASP A 313 -4.38 11.64 28.00
C ASP A 313 -5.63 12.53 27.96
N PRO A 314 -6.53 12.38 26.98
CA PRO A 314 -7.71 13.24 26.83
C PRO A 314 -8.75 13.04 27.95
N ASN A 315 -8.58 12.01 28.80
CA ASN A 315 -9.44 11.75 29.95
C ASN A 315 -8.78 12.15 31.28
N SER A 316 -7.54 12.64 31.27
CA SER A 316 -6.82 13.08 32.46
C SER A 316 -7.09 14.54 32.80
N LEU A 317 -7.00 14.88 34.08
CA LEU A 317 -6.96 16.27 34.55
C LEU A 317 -5.65 16.99 34.18
N LEU A 318 -4.64 16.25 33.74
CA LEU A 318 -3.35 16.77 33.28
C LEU A 318 -3.34 17.06 31.77
N PHE A 319 -4.38 16.69 31.03
CA PHE A 319 -4.47 16.96 29.60
C PHE A 319 -4.24 18.45 29.30
N ASN A 320 -3.26 18.74 28.45
CA ASN A 320 -2.88 20.12 28.10
C ASN A 320 -2.65 21.03 29.32
N SER A 321 -2.04 20.47 30.38
CA SER A 321 -1.75 21.23 31.60
C SER A 321 -0.39 21.94 31.56
N VAL A 322 0.51 21.50 30.67
CA VAL A 322 1.87 22.04 30.52
C VAL A 322 1.92 23.01 29.33
N PRO A 323 2.29 24.29 29.55
CA PRO A 323 2.50 25.21 28.45
C PRO A 323 3.59 24.71 27.49
N ASP A 324 3.40 24.94 26.19
CA ASP A 324 4.35 24.62 25.11
C ASP A 324 4.50 23.12 24.79
N VAL A 325 3.65 22.25 25.33
CA VAL A 325 3.42 20.91 24.77
C VAL A 325 2.46 21.02 23.59
N ASP A 326 2.77 20.34 22.49
CA ASP A 326 1.88 20.22 21.33
C ASP A 326 1.24 18.83 21.36
N GLU A 327 -0.03 18.74 21.80
CA GLU A 327 -0.72 17.46 21.89
C GLU A 327 -1.05 16.84 20.52
N SER A 328 -0.93 17.61 19.43
CA SER A 328 -1.04 17.07 18.08
C SER A 328 0.22 16.30 17.66
N ASP A 329 1.35 16.53 18.33
CA ASP A 329 2.58 15.76 18.15
C ASP A 329 2.65 14.61 19.16
N VAL A 330 2.43 13.39 18.68
CA VAL A 330 2.54 12.17 19.47
C VAL A 330 3.92 11.52 19.40
N ALA A 331 4.88 12.11 18.67
CA ALA A 331 6.23 11.58 18.55
C ALA A 331 6.93 11.36 19.90
N PRO A 332 6.77 12.21 20.92
CA PRO A 332 7.33 11.97 22.26
C PRO A 332 6.82 10.69 22.91
N LEU A 333 5.54 10.35 22.72
CA LEU A 333 4.95 9.12 23.25
C LEU A 333 5.49 7.90 22.51
N VAL A 334 5.47 7.95 21.16
CA VAL A 334 5.94 6.86 20.30
C VAL A 334 7.43 6.56 20.55
N ALA A 335 8.23 7.58 20.86
CA ALA A 335 9.65 7.42 21.17
C ALA A 335 9.93 6.53 22.40
N THR A 336 8.95 6.32 23.27
CA THR A 336 9.06 5.42 24.43
C THR A 336 8.54 4.01 24.18
N LEU A 337 7.91 3.77 23.03
CA LEU A 337 7.37 2.45 22.67
C LEU A 337 8.44 1.65 21.94
N ASP A 338 8.20 0.35 21.75
CA ASP A 338 9.15 -0.62 21.15
C ASP A 338 9.78 -0.15 19.82
N GLU A 339 9.05 0.58 18.97
CA GLU A 339 9.62 1.14 17.73
C GLU A 339 10.62 2.29 17.99
N GLY A 340 10.38 3.09 19.02
CA GLY A 340 11.24 4.22 19.41
C GLY A 340 12.33 3.85 20.42
N ASP A 341 12.10 2.82 21.22
CA ASP A 341 12.97 2.32 22.28
C ASP A 341 13.01 0.77 22.28
N PRO A 342 13.64 0.17 21.25
CA PRO A 342 13.72 -1.29 21.10
C PRO A 342 14.51 -1.98 22.23
N ASP A 343 15.34 -1.23 22.95
CA ASP A 343 16.11 -1.71 24.10
C ASP A 343 15.33 -1.60 25.43
N GLN A 344 14.12 -1.02 25.41
CA GLN A 344 13.23 -0.81 26.57
C GLN A 344 13.97 -0.12 27.74
N LEU A 345 14.73 0.92 27.42
CA LEU A 345 15.49 1.71 28.39
C LEU A 345 14.61 2.71 29.15
N VAL A 346 13.50 3.10 28.56
CA VAL A 346 12.48 4.00 29.05
C VAL A 346 11.19 3.21 29.27
N PRO A 347 10.42 3.46 30.35
CA PRO A 347 9.09 2.88 30.49
C PRO A 347 8.16 3.36 29.37
N ASP A 348 7.43 2.43 28.75
CA ASP A 348 6.39 2.74 27.77
C ASP A 348 5.41 3.81 28.31
N ALA A 349 5.25 4.91 27.56
CA ALA A 349 4.31 5.97 27.90
C ALA A 349 2.85 5.53 27.80
N ILE A 350 2.57 4.45 27.07
CA ILE A 350 1.23 3.95 26.80
C ILE A 350 1.21 2.45 27.04
N THR A 351 0.13 1.96 27.66
CA THR A 351 -0.25 0.55 27.62
C THR A 351 -1.64 0.40 27.01
N LEU A 352 -1.94 -0.80 26.50
CA LEU A 352 -3.22 -1.10 25.86
C LEU A 352 -4.02 -2.08 26.71
N ALA A 353 -5.20 -1.65 27.16
CA ALA A 353 -6.13 -2.47 27.92
C ALA A 353 -7.27 -2.98 27.01
N PRO A 354 -7.34 -4.30 26.71
CA PRO A 354 -8.40 -4.86 25.87
C PRO A 354 -9.76 -4.79 26.57
N LEU A 355 -10.77 -4.32 25.85
CA LEU A 355 -12.14 -4.14 26.35
C LEU A 355 -13.16 -4.46 25.24
N ASP A 356 -14.41 -4.70 25.65
CA ASP A 356 -15.54 -4.64 24.73
C ASP A 356 -15.80 -3.17 24.36
N ALA A 357 -16.09 -2.89 23.09
CA ALA A 357 -16.37 -1.52 22.63
C ALA A 357 -17.55 -0.89 23.41
N SER A 358 -18.58 -1.69 23.72
CA SER A 358 -19.73 -1.27 24.52
C SER A 358 -19.42 -1.00 26.00
N ALA A 359 -18.26 -1.42 26.50
CA ALA A 359 -17.83 -1.13 27.87
C ALA A 359 -17.02 0.16 27.96
N LEU A 360 -16.23 0.48 26.92
CA LEU A 360 -15.44 1.70 26.86
C LEU A 360 -16.27 2.90 26.39
N TYR A 361 -16.95 2.75 25.25
CA TYR A 361 -17.71 3.83 24.63
C TYR A 361 -19.16 3.82 25.14
N VAL A 362 -19.34 4.41 26.31
CA VAL A 362 -20.64 4.59 26.99
C VAL A 362 -20.92 6.07 27.21
N ALA A 363 -22.19 6.43 27.41
CA ALA A 363 -22.59 7.82 27.64
C ALA A 363 -22.08 8.43 28.96
N ASP A 364 -21.73 7.59 29.94
CA ASP A 364 -21.18 7.99 31.23
C ASP A 364 -20.06 7.02 31.62
N TYR A 365 -18.86 7.28 31.10
CA TYR A 365 -17.69 6.46 31.36
C TYR A 365 -17.20 6.69 32.79
N GLU A 366 -17.06 5.60 33.55
CA GLU A 366 -16.64 5.59 34.96
C GLU A 366 -17.47 6.50 35.92
N GLY A 367 -18.68 6.91 35.52
CA GLY A 367 -19.54 7.75 36.36
C GLY A 367 -19.10 9.22 36.42
N THR A 368 -18.34 9.68 35.43
CA THR A 368 -17.85 11.07 35.32
C THR A 368 -18.93 12.05 34.88
N GLY A 369 -20.03 11.57 34.32
CA GLY A 369 -21.09 12.37 33.69
C GLY A 369 -20.82 12.71 32.23
N ALA A 370 -19.80 12.12 31.61
CA ALA A 370 -19.42 12.29 30.20
C ALA A 370 -18.95 10.96 29.59
N GLY A 371 -18.91 10.89 28.24
CA GLY A 371 -18.35 9.75 27.53
C GLY A 371 -16.82 9.66 27.60
N PHE A 372 -16.28 8.60 26.99
CA PHE A 372 -14.83 8.41 26.87
C PHE A 372 -14.28 9.28 25.74
N ASN A 373 -13.17 9.98 26.00
CA ASN A 373 -12.50 10.83 25.01
C ASN A 373 -11.36 10.10 24.31
N VAL A 374 -11.18 10.37 23.02
CA VAL A 374 -10.05 9.93 22.21
C VAL A 374 -9.25 11.16 21.77
N LEU A 375 -7.92 11.05 21.77
CA LEU A 375 -7.02 12.10 21.29
C LEU A 375 -7.04 12.10 19.76
N ILE A 376 -7.53 13.18 19.16
CA ILE A 376 -7.58 13.39 17.71
C ILE A 376 -7.11 14.81 17.44
N ASP A 377 -6.04 14.97 16.65
CA ASP A 377 -5.45 16.27 16.28
C ASP A 377 -5.18 17.21 17.48
N GLY A 378 -4.70 16.64 18.60
CA GLY A 378 -4.43 17.40 19.83
C GLY A 378 -5.68 17.79 20.62
N LEU A 379 -6.87 17.30 20.23
CA LEU A 379 -8.13 17.57 20.90
C LEU A 379 -8.65 16.32 21.63
N ALA A 380 -9.26 16.54 22.79
CA ALA A 380 -10.06 15.52 23.47
C ALA A 380 -11.44 15.45 22.80
N ILE A 381 -11.64 14.44 21.95
CA ILE A 381 -12.89 14.21 21.24
C ILE A 381 -13.72 13.17 21.99
N GLU A 382 -14.87 13.58 22.52
CA GLU A 382 -15.82 12.68 23.17
C GLU A 382 -16.46 11.74 22.12
N ILE A 383 -16.27 10.44 22.32
CA ILE A 383 -16.84 9.42 21.44
C ILE A 383 -18.24 9.05 21.93
N ALA A 384 -19.19 8.98 20.99
CA ALA A 384 -20.57 8.63 21.30
C ALA A 384 -20.68 7.19 21.84
N ALA A 385 -21.77 6.91 22.54
CA ALA A 385 -22.04 5.55 23.01
C ALA A 385 -22.11 4.56 21.84
N PHE A 386 -21.48 3.40 22.00
CA PHE A 386 -21.30 2.40 20.94
C PHE A 386 -22.61 1.99 20.25
N ASP A 387 -23.70 1.87 21.00
CA ASP A 387 -25.02 1.48 20.51
C ASP A 387 -25.68 2.52 19.57
N THR A 388 -25.08 3.71 19.44
CA THR A 388 -25.58 4.81 18.59
C THR A 388 -24.81 4.98 17.28
N TRP A 389 -23.67 4.30 17.10
CA TRP A 389 -22.78 4.51 15.96
C TRP A 389 -23.45 4.19 14.63
N VAL A 390 -24.22 3.09 14.58
CA VAL A 390 -24.97 2.65 13.39
C VAL A 390 -25.96 3.70 12.86
N ASP A 391 -26.50 4.53 13.75
CA ASP A 391 -27.46 5.59 13.41
C ASP A 391 -26.78 6.96 13.15
N SER A 392 -25.45 7.00 13.26
CA SER A 392 -24.64 8.21 13.24
C SER A 392 -23.56 8.20 12.15
N PRO A 393 -23.88 7.87 10.88
CA PRO A 393 -22.91 7.98 9.79
C PRO A 393 -22.52 9.43 9.50
N PRO A 394 -21.39 9.66 8.81
CA PRO A 394 -20.98 10.99 8.35
C PRO A 394 -22.07 11.64 7.49
N LYS A 395 -22.26 12.94 7.66
CA LYS A 395 -23.36 13.68 7.04
C LYS A 395 -22.88 15.01 6.50
N VAL A 396 -23.64 15.54 5.55
CA VAL A 396 -23.55 16.93 5.12
C VAL A 396 -24.86 17.61 5.45
N LEU A 397 -24.77 18.76 6.12
CA LEU A 397 -25.91 19.62 6.43
C LEU A 397 -25.88 20.87 5.56
N ASN A 398 -27.05 21.43 5.31
CA ASN A 398 -27.17 22.79 4.79
C ASN A 398 -26.83 23.81 5.89
N ALA A 399 -26.61 25.08 5.52
CA ALA A 399 -26.34 26.18 6.45
C ALA A 399 -27.45 26.41 7.49
N ASP A 400 -28.68 25.96 7.21
CA ASP A 400 -29.80 26.02 8.14
C ASP A 400 -29.90 24.77 9.04
N THR A 401 -28.86 23.93 9.07
CA THR A 401 -28.73 22.68 9.83
C THR A 401 -29.64 21.53 9.37
N THR A 402 -30.38 21.71 8.28
CA THR A 402 -31.16 20.60 7.70
C THR A 402 -30.24 19.60 6.99
N LEU A 403 -30.61 18.32 7.00
CA LEU A 403 -29.85 17.28 6.31
C LEU A 403 -29.81 17.55 4.80
N TYR A 404 -28.62 17.46 4.21
CA TYR A 404 -28.43 17.48 2.77
C TYR A 404 -28.17 16.06 2.25
N ALA A 405 -27.19 15.37 2.83
CA ALA A 405 -26.80 14.03 2.44
C ALA A 405 -26.24 13.23 3.62
N THR A 406 -26.32 11.90 3.51
CA THR A 406 -25.75 10.93 4.46
C THR A 406 -24.80 10.00 3.73
N TRP A 407 -23.62 9.75 4.30
CA TRP A 407 -22.67 8.80 3.75
C TRP A 407 -23.13 7.36 3.98
N ILE A 408 -23.04 6.53 2.94
CA ILE A 408 -23.36 5.10 2.96
C ILE A 408 -22.13 4.36 2.41
N ALA A 409 -21.35 3.76 3.31
CA ALA A 409 -20.07 3.12 2.97
C ALA A 409 -20.23 1.90 2.04
N ASP A 410 -21.33 1.16 2.16
CA ASP A 410 -21.56 -0.08 1.40
C ASP A 410 -22.19 0.15 0.00
N GLU A 411 -22.45 1.40 -0.39
CA GLU A 411 -23.07 1.71 -1.68
C GLU A 411 -22.03 2.12 -2.72
N GLY A 412 -22.09 1.51 -3.91
CA GLY A 412 -21.08 1.73 -4.94
C GLY A 412 -19.79 0.95 -4.66
N ASP A 413 -18.71 1.27 -5.39
CA ASP A 413 -17.43 0.60 -5.22
C ASP A 413 -16.62 1.18 -4.03
N ASP A 414 -16.77 2.48 -3.74
CA ASP A 414 -16.00 3.23 -2.74
C ASP A 414 -16.90 3.99 -1.72
N GLY A 415 -18.18 3.61 -1.63
CA GLY A 415 -19.17 4.35 -0.83
C GLY A 415 -19.79 5.55 -1.58
N MET A 416 -21.00 5.92 -1.20
CA MET A 416 -21.75 7.02 -1.83
C MET A 416 -22.54 7.84 -0.81
N TYR A 417 -22.80 9.10 -1.16
CA TYR A 417 -23.72 9.95 -0.41
C TYR A 417 -25.14 9.74 -0.89
N GLN A 418 -26.04 9.38 0.02
CA GLN A 418 -27.47 9.40 -0.20
C GLN A 418 -28.04 10.79 0.11
N LEU A 419 -28.64 11.45 -0.88
CA LEU A 419 -29.37 12.70 -0.73
C LEU A 419 -30.69 12.48 0.01
N VAL A 420 -31.27 13.55 0.56
CA VAL A 420 -32.58 13.50 1.24
C VAL A 420 -33.75 13.00 0.39
N ASP A 421 -33.63 13.03 -0.95
CA ASP A 421 -34.62 12.49 -1.87
C ASP A 421 -34.42 10.98 -2.17
N GLY A 422 -33.39 10.37 -1.58
CA GLY A 422 -33.02 8.97 -1.72
C GLY A 422 -32.11 8.66 -2.91
N SER A 423 -31.76 9.66 -3.73
CA SER A 423 -30.78 9.47 -4.81
C SER A 423 -29.34 9.42 -4.27
N PHE A 424 -28.44 8.82 -5.03
CA PHE A 424 -27.03 8.71 -4.67
C PHE A 424 -26.16 9.61 -5.54
N VAL A 425 -25.16 10.22 -4.91
CA VAL A 425 -24.13 11.05 -5.54
C VAL A 425 -22.76 10.62 -5.03
N THR A 426 -21.73 10.80 -5.85
CA THR A 426 -20.38 10.35 -5.47
C THR A 426 -19.75 11.30 -4.45
N LEU A 427 -18.72 10.80 -3.76
CA LEU A 427 -17.86 11.60 -2.89
C LEU A 427 -17.29 12.83 -3.62
N ASP A 428 -16.80 12.65 -4.84
CA ASP A 428 -16.26 13.73 -5.68
C ASP A 428 -17.28 14.83 -5.98
N GLU A 429 -18.53 14.44 -6.29
CA GLU A 429 -19.60 15.40 -6.57
C GLU A 429 -19.94 16.25 -5.34
N VAL A 430 -20.02 15.62 -4.17
CA VAL A 430 -20.27 16.32 -2.90
C VAL A 430 -19.07 17.19 -2.51
N ASN A 431 -17.84 16.70 -2.70
CA ASN A 431 -16.62 17.47 -2.46
C ASN A 431 -16.57 18.73 -3.33
N ALA A 432 -16.86 18.58 -4.63
CA ALA A 432 -16.94 19.72 -5.55
C ALA A 432 -18.02 20.73 -5.15
N LEU A 433 -19.18 20.26 -4.69
CA LEU A 433 -20.27 21.10 -4.20
C LEU A 433 -19.85 21.91 -2.97
N ILE A 434 -19.34 21.25 -1.93
CA ILE A 434 -18.89 21.89 -0.68
C ILE A 434 -17.79 22.91 -0.99
N ASN A 435 -16.80 22.55 -1.82
CA ASN A 435 -15.71 23.44 -2.20
C ASN A 435 -16.20 24.68 -2.97
N SER A 436 -17.28 24.56 -3.74
CA SER A 436 -17.90 25.69 -4.45
C SER A 436 -18.75 26.60 -3.54
N ALA A 437 -19.23 26.08 -2.41
CA ALA A 437 -20.15 26.77 -1.50
C ALA A 437 -19.91 26.38 -0.02
N PRO A 438 -18.71 26.68 0.55
CA PRO A 438 -18.28 26.16 1.86
C PRO A 438 -19.06 26.73 3.05
N THR A 439 -19.80 27.82 2.85
CA THR A 439 -20.70 28.39 3.87
C THR A 439 -22.12 27.86 3.78
N GLU A 440 -22.47 27.15 2.71
CA GLU A 440 -23.81 26.59 2.47
C GLU A 440 -23.92 25.14 2.91
N TYR A 441 -22.80 24.40 2.89
CA TYR A 441 -22.73 22.99 3.24
C TYR A 441 -21.69 22.77 4.32
N VAL A 442 -22.07 22.06 5.38
CA VAL A 442 -21.24 21.79 6.54
C VAL A 442 -21.12 20.28 6.71
N ARG A 443 -19.88 19.79 6.78
CA ARG A 443 -19.60 18.39 7.11
C ARG A 443 -19.86 18.14 8.59
N VAL A 444 -20.40 16.97 8.88
CA VAL A 444 -20.67 16.51 10.23
C VAL A 444 -19.97 15.18 10.41
N PRO A 445 -19.13 15.05 11.46
CA PRO A 445 -18.47 13.81 11.80
C PRO A 445 -19.45 12.65 11.99
N GLY A 446 -18.95 11.43 11.84
CA GLY A 446 -19.75 10.23 12.07
C GLY A 446 -18.93 8.96 12.09
N TYR A 447 -19.63 7.84 12.13
CA TYR A 447 -19.06 6.52 12.26
C TYR A 447 -19.32 5.69 11.01
N VAL A 448 -18.30 4.95 10.57
CA VAL A 448 -18.38 4.08 9.41
C VAL A 448 -17.83 2.71 9.74
N GLN A 449 -18.45 1.67 9.19
CA GLN A 449 -17.84 0.34 9.16
C GLN A 449 -17.04 0.18 7.88
N GLY A 450 -15.95 -0.57 7.96
CA GLY A 450 -15.15 -0.94 6.80
C GLY A 450 -14.14 -2.03 7.16
N PRO A 451 -13.50 -2.68 6.18
CA PRO A 451 -12.38 -3.57 6.45
C PRO A 451 -11.22 -2.80 7.11
N VAL A 452 -10.54 -3.41 8.10
CA VAL A 452 -9.25 -2.88 8.60
C VAL A 452 -8.15 -3.24 7.60
N GLU A 453 -8.15 -2.57 6.44
CA GLU A 453 -7.32 -2.92 5.27
C GLU A 453 -5.83 -2.95 5.56
N ASP A 454 -5.37 -2.15 6.53
CA ASP A 454 -3.98 -2.12 6.96
C ASP A 454 -3.47 -3.44 7.53
N LEU A 455 -4.36 -4.32 7.99
CA LEU A 455 -3.99 -5.69 8.36
C LEU A 455 -3.62 -6.56 7.15
N ALA A 456 -4.01 -6.20 5.93
CA ALA A 456 -3.58 -6.86 4.71
C ALA A 456 -2.29 -6.25 4.11
N ASN A 457 -1.72 -5.22 4.75
CA ASN A 457 -0.63 -4.42 4.21
C ASN A 457 0.66 -4.58 5.01
N VAL A 458 1.79 -4.65 4.30
CA VAL A 458 3.13 -4.61 4.90
C VAL A 458 3.93 -3.52 4.22
N ASN A 459 4.45 -2.58 5.01
CA ASN A 459 5.40 -1.58 4.54
C ASN A 459 6.73 -2.27 4.22
N ILE A 460 7.27 -2.04 3.02
CA ILE A 460 8.56 -2.57 2.54
C ILE A 460 9.59 -1.44 2.57
N ASN A 461 10.74 -1.70 3.19
CA ASN A 461 11.89 -0.81 3.13
C ASN A 461 13.11 -1.64 2.70
N THR A 462 13.65 -1.36 1.52
CA THR A 462 14.87 -2.02 1.07
C THR A 462 15.71 -1.06 0.24
N SER A 463 16.81 -1.51 -0.34
CA SER A 463 17.62 -0.70 -1.24
C SER A 463 18.10 -1.51 -2.43
N ILE A 464 18.46 -0.84 -3.52
CA ILE A 464 19.03 -1.46 -4.71
C ILE A 464 20.32 -0.75 -5.05
N ARG A 465 21.38 -1.52 -5.25
CA ARG A 465 22.65 -1.03 -5.76
C ARG A 465 22.84 -1.50 -7.19
N VAL A 466 23.14 -0.56 -8.07
CA VAL A 466 23.57 -0.81 -9.45
C VAL A 466 25.01 -0.33 -9.64
N ALA A 467 25.82 -1.12 -10.32
CA ALA A 467 27.23 -0.88 -10.60
C ALA A 467 27.51 -1.18 -12.08
N ASP A 468 28.57 -1.92 -12.41
CA ASP A 468 28.91 -2.21 -13.80
C ASP A 468 27.87 -3.12 -14.47
N ALA A 469 27.00 -2.53 -15.29
CA ALA A 469 25.96 -3.23 -16.03
C ALA A 469 26.46 -3.86 -17.35
N SER A 470 27.74 -3.71 -17.73
CA SER A 470 28.23 -4.09 -19.08
C SER A 470 28.11 -5.58 -19.40
N SER A 471 27.96 -6.43 -18.38
CA SER A 471 27.79 -7.87 -18.52
C SER A 471 26.33 -8.33 -18.61
N TRP A 472 25.36 -7.43 -18.41
CA TRP A 472 23.96 -7.82 -18.31
C TRP A 472 23.42 -8.32 -19.66
N PRO A 473 22.63 -9.41 -19.66
CA PRO A 473 22.13 -10.03 -20.89
C PRO A 473 21.12 -9.15 -21.65
N THR A 474 20.56 -8.16 -20.98
CA THR A 474 19.56 -7.22 -21.51
C THR A 474 20.15 -6.00 -22.20
N CYS A 475 21.47 -5.78 -22.08
CA CYS A 475 22.10 -4.59 -22.64
C CYS A 475 22.00 -4.58 -24.16
N THR A 476 21.42 -3.51 -24.68
CA THR A 476 21.41 -3.18 -26.10
C THR A 476 22.23 -1.91 -26.33
N SER A 477 22.97 -1.87 -27.43
CA SER A 477 23.70 -0.66 -27.82
C SER A 477 23.28 -0.22 -29.21
N ASP A 478 22.98 1.07 -29.34
CA ASP A 478 22.76 1.73 -30.62
C ASP A 478 24.06 2.32 -31.23
N GLY A 479 25.21 2.04 -30.60
CA GLY A 479 26.51 2.58 -30.97
C GLY A 479 26.83 3.95 -30.37
N THR A 480 25.90 4.55 -29.62
CA THR A 480 26.08 5.82 -28.90
C THR A 480 25.78 5.72 -27.41
N ALA A 481 24.80 4.92 -27.03
CA ALA A 481 24.46 4.58 -25.65
C ALA A 481 24.38 3.05 -25.49
N THR A 482 24.52 2.60 -24.25
CA THR A 482 24.19 1.23 -23.84
C THR A 482 23.02 1.35 -22.87
N ASN A 483 21.89 0.77 -23.25
CA ASN A 483 20.68 0.71 -22.43
C ASN A 483 20.47 -0.74 -22.01
N CYS A 484 20.36 -0.97 -20.71
CA CYS A 484 20.15 -2.27 -20.11
C CYS A 484 18.86 -2.21 -19.29
N THR A 485 18.38 -3.37 -18.84
CA THR A 485 17.24 -3.45 -17.92
C THR A 485 17.53 -4.47 -16.85
N PHE A 486 17.02 -4.26 -15.64
CA PHE A 486 16.95 -5.34 -14.65
C PHE A 486 15.53 -5.44 -14.12
N THR A 487 15.26 -6.56 -13.45
CA THR A 487 13.97 -6.89 -12.85
C THR A 487 14.14 -6.98 -11.35
N LEU A 488 13.27 -6.29 -10.61
CA LEU A 488 12.97 -6.59 -9.22
C LEU A 488 11.73 -7.49 -9.18
N ARG A 489 11.92 -8.76 -8.86
CA ARG A 489 10.86 -9.73 -8.65
C ARG A 489 10.39 -9.69 -7.21
N VAL A 490 9.09 -9.61 -7.01
CA VAL A 490 8.44 -9.65 -5.68
C VAL A 490 7.49 -10.83 -5.64
N THR A 491 7.58 -11.67 -4.62
CA THR A 491 6.69 -12.83 -4.46
C THR A 491 6.18 -12.94 -3.03
N GLY A 492 4.87 -13.11 -2.86
CA GLY A 492 4.27 -13.53 -1.59
C GLY A 492 4.37 -15.05 -1.43
N LEU A 493 4.87 -15.54 -0.30
CA LEU A 493 5.18 -16.95 -0.04
C LEU A 493 4.31 -17.53 1.07
N ASN A 494 3.93 -18.80 0.96
CA ASN A 494 3.16 -19.53 1.98
C ASN A 494 3.90 -20.74 2.59
N SER A 495 5.24 -20.76 2.54
CA SER A 495 6.14 -21.84 2.98
C SER A 495 6.10 -23.15 2.17
N ALA A 496 5.23 -23.29 1.16
CA ALA A 496 5.07 -24.52 0.38
C ALA A 496 6.07 -24.69 -0.79
N VAL A 497 6.88 -23.67 -1.11
CA VAL A 497 7.75 -23.69 -2.30
C VAL A 497 9.10 -23.05 -2.01
N ALA A 498 10.20 -23.74 -2.34
CA ALA A 498 11.57 -23.24 -2.18
C ALA A 498 11.99 -22.26 -3.31
N GLU A 499 11.34 -22.34 -4.47
CA GLU A 499 11.42 -21.36 -5.56
C GLU A 499 10.04 -21.24 -6.24
N PRO A 500 9.41 -20.05 -6.25
CA PRO A 500 8.11 -19.87 -6.87
C PRO A 500 8.18 -20.15 -8.38
N THR A 501 7.52 -21.23 -8.82
CA THR A 501 7.36 -21.52 -10.24
C THR A 501 6.02 -20.98 -10.71
N ILE A 502 6.01 -20.19 -11.79
CA ILE A 502 4.78 -19.74 -12.41
C ILE A 502 4.06 -20.96 -13.00
N PRO A 503 2.81 -21.25 -12.59
CA PRO A 503 2.04 -22.31 -13.22
C PRO A 503 1.93 -22.01 -14.72
N ALA A 504 2.13 -23.01 -15.58
CA ALA A 504 1.90 -22.82 -17.00
C ALA A 504 0.44 -22.37 -17.22
N THR A 505 0.24 -21.23 -17.90
CA THR A 505 -1.08 -20.76 -18.32
C THR A 505 -1.81 -21.95 -18.96
N PRO A 506 -3.03 -22.32 -18.50
CA PRO A 506 -3.77 -23.42 -19.09
C PRO A 506 -3.91 -23.14 -20.59
N THR A 507 -3.30 -23.99 -21.41
CA THR A 507 -3.48 -23.92 -22.85
C THR A 507 -4.95 -24.24 -23.09
N GLU A 508 -5.66 -23.37 -23.82
CA GLU A 508 -7.01 -23.67 -24.28
C GLU A 508 -7.00 -25.08 -24.88
N PRO A 509 -7.90 -26.00 -24.46
CA PRO A 509 -7.84 -27.37 -24.92
C PRO A 509 -7.93 -27.37 -26.45
N GLU A 510 -6.93 -27.97 -27.11
CA GLU A 510 -6.96 -28.15 -28.56
C GLU A 510 -8.33 -28.69 -28.95
N ALA A 511 -9.04 -27.92 -29.79
CA ALA A 511 -10.31 -28.36 -30.32
C ALA A 511 -10.13 -29.76 -30.95
N PRO A 512 -11.03 -30.71 -30.70
CA PRO A 512 -10.87 -32.07 -31.19
C PRO A 512 -10.70 -32.05 -32.70
N THR A 513 -9.66 -32.73 -33.19
CA THR A 513 -9.39 -32.88 -34.62
C THR A 513 -10.55 -33.62 -35.28
N GLU A 514 -11.43 -32.88 -35.97
CA GLU A 514 -12.50 -33.48 -36.76
C GLU A 514 -11.94 -34.28 -37.95
N PRO A 515 -12.55 -35.44 -38.28
CA PRO A 515 -12.11 -36.26 -39.40
C PRO A 515 -12.48 -35.58 -40.73
N GLU A 516 -11.54 -35.65 -41.69
CA GLU A 516 -11.71 -35.08 -43.02
C GLU A 516 -12.99 -35.59 -43.72
N SER A 517 -13.96 -34.69 -43.97
CA SER A 517 -14.93 -34.90 -45.04
C SER A 517 -15.44 -33.60 -45.68
N ARG A 518 -15.07 -33.45 -46.97
CA ARG A 518 -15.76 -32.81 -48.10
C ARG A 518 -16.61 -31.54 -47.86
N LEU A 519 -16.02 -30.41 -48.27
CA LEU A 519 -16.56 -29.32 -49.10
C LEU A 519 -18.10 -29.26 -49.29
N ILE A 520 -18.73 -28.18 -48.79
CA ILE A 520 -19.43 -27.11 -49.54
C ILE A 520 -20.02 -26.07 -48.56
N GLY A 521 -19.64 -24.78 -48.67
CA GLY A 521 -20.56 -23.63 -48.45
C GLY A 521 -20.36 -22.70 -47.23
N ASN A 522 -19.47 -21.69 -47.39
CA ASN A 522 -19.42 -20.31 -46.84
C ASN A 522 -20.19 -19.91 -45.56
N GLY A 523 -19.48 -19.28 -44.61
CA GLY A 523 -20.08 -18.24 -43.74
C GLY A 523 -19.43 -17.86 -42.39
N SER A 524 -18.12 -17.57 -42.35
CA SER A 524 -17.40 -16.63 -41.44
C SER A 524 -17.85 -16.45 -39.97
N GLY A 525 -17.05 -17.00 -39.04
CA GLY A 525 -16.99 -16.59 -37.63
C GLY A 525 -16.09 -15.36 -37.42
N CYS A 526 -16.33 -14.63 -36.32
CA CYS A 526 -15.63 -13.41 -35.95
C CYS A 526 -14.35 -13.71 -35.17
N THR A 527 -13.20 -13.30 -35.71
CA THR A 527 -11.93 -13.18 -34.98
C THR A 527 -11.70 -11.71 -34.65
N VAL A 528 -11.51 -11.38 -33.38
CA VAL A 528 -11.11 -10.03 -32.94
C VAL A 528 -9.64 -9.82 -33.37
N GLY A 529 -9.40 -8.81 -34.19
CA GLY A 529 -8.09 -8.52 -34.77
C GLY A 529 -7.24 -7.59 -33.90
N ALA A 530 -5.92 -7.80 -33.97
CA ALA A 530 -4.89 -6.99 -33.34
C ALA A 530 -4.88 -5.51 -33.79
N PRO A 531 -4.21 -4.59 -33.06
CA PRO A 531 -4.20 -3.16 -33.36
C PRO A 531 -3.59 -2.87 -34.74
N GLY A 532 -4.34 -2.19 -35.63
CA GLY A 532 -3.88 -1.72 -36.93
C GLY A 532 -4.57 -2.32 -38.17
N ALA A 533 -5.56 -3.20 -38.02
CA ALA A 533 -6.33 -3.74 -39.14
C ALA A 533 -7.36 -2.72 -39.72
N PRO A 534 -7.63 -2.72 -41.05
CA PRO A 534 -8.59 -1.82 -41.68
C PRO A 534 -10.02 -2.03 -41.15
N ILE A 535 -10.76 -0.94 -40.95
CA ILE A 535 -12.11 -0.89 -40.36
C ILE A 535 -13.07 -1.84 -41.09
N ASP A 536 -13.67 -2.78 -40.34
CA ASP A 536 -14.72 -3.68 -40.81
C ASP A 536 -16.05 -2.91 -41.00
N PRO A 537 -16.61 -2.81 -42.22
CA PRO A 537 -17.84 -2.09 -42.50
C PRO A 537 -19.12 -2.77 -41.96
N VAL A 538 -19.03 -4.00 -41.44
CA VAL A 538 -20.19 -4.75 -40.92
C VAL A 538 -20.63 -4.25 -39.55
N LEU A 539 -19.68 -3.81 -38.70
CA LEU A 539 -19.96 -3.35 -37.34
C LEU A 539 -20.80 -2.06 -37.28
N PRO A 540 -20.47 -1.00 -38.06
CA PRO A 540 -21.31 0.20 -38.14
C PRO A 540 -22.72 -0.10 -38.69
N GLY A 541 -22.85 -1.08 -39.58
CA GLY A 541 -24.13 -1.53 -40.12
C GLY A 541 -25.02 -2.21 -39.07
N MET A 542 -24.43 -3.01 -38.19
CA MET A 542 -25.15 -3.68 -37.09
C MET A 542 -25.58 -2.69 -36.00
N VAL A 543 -24.75 -1.68 -35.69
CA VAL A 543 -25.10 -0.60 -34.75
C VAL A 543 -26.27 0.24 -35.29
N LEU A 544 -26.30 0.53 -36.59
CA LEU A 544 -27.43 1.24 -37.21
C LEU A 544 -28.73 0.41 -37.22
N LEU A 545 -28.64 -0.91 -37.37
CA LEU A 545 -29.80 -1.80 -37.25
C LEU A 545 -30.32 -1.91 -35.80
N ALA A 546 -29.42 -1.92 -34.81
CA ALA A 546 -29.79 -1.90 -33.39
C ALA A 546 -30.47 -0.58 -32.99
N LEU A 547 -29.95 0.57 -33.46
CA LEU A 547 -30.56 1.88 -33.24
C LEU A 547 -31.91 2.03 -33.95
N ALA A 548 -32.08 1.45 -35.15
CA ALA A 548 -33.38 1.37 -35.82
C ALA A 548 -34.39 0.50 -35.03
N GLY A 549 -33.93 -0.58 -34.39
CA GLY A 549 -34.72 -1.42 -33.50
C GLY A 549 -35.17 -0.71 -32.20
N LEU A 550 -34.30 0.11 -31.61
CA LEU A 550 -34.60 0.95 -30.44
C LEU A 550 -35.61 2.06 -30.78
N TRP A 551 -35.48 2.71 -31.94
CA TRP A 551 -36.44 3.72 -32.39
C TRP A 551 -37.82 3.13 -32.72
N ALA A 552 -37.87 1.91 -33.25
CA ALA A 552 -39.13 1.18 -33.49
C ALA A 552 -39.83 0.73 -32.19
N ARG A 553 -39.08 0.46 -31.11
CA ARG A 553 -39.65 0.17 -29.77
C ARG A 553 -40.22 1.43 -29.10
N LYS A 554 -39.55 2.58 -29.24
CA LYS A 554 -40.04 3.86 -28.67
C LYS A 554 -41.38 4.32 -29.26
N ARG A 555 -41.68 3.99 -30.53
CA ARG A 555 -42.97 4.33 -31.17
C ARG A 555 -44.14 3.38 -30.86
N ARG A 556 -43.93 2.26 -30.17
CA ARG A 556 -45.02 1.37 -29.71
C ARG A 556 -45.45 1.60 -28.27
N ALA A 557 -44.79 2.50 -27.54
CA ALA A 557 -45.17 2.87 -26.18
C ALA A 557 -46.22 4.00 -26.10
N ASP A 558 -46.48 4.70 -27.21
CA ASP A 558 -47.44 5.82 -27.30
C ASP A 558 -48.67 5.51 -28.18
N ALA A 559 -49.16 4.26 -28.18
CA ALA A 559 -50.42 3.86 -28.84
C ALA A 559 -51.32 3.03 -27.91
#